data_AF-A0A661JWV6-F1
#
_entry.id   AF-A0A661JWV6-F1
#
_cell.length_a   1.000
_cell.length_b   1.000
_cell.length_c   1.000
_cell.angle_alpha   90.00
_cell.angle_beta   90.00
_cell.angle_gamma   90.00
#
_symmetry.space_group_name_H-M   'P 1'
#
loop_
_entity.id
_entity.type
_entity.pdbx_description
1 polymer ?
#
loop_
_entity_poly.entity_id
_entity_poly.type
_entity_poly.pdbx_seq_one_letter_code
_entity_poly.pdbx_strand_id
1 'polypeptide(L)'
;RRQTALLVSQKRSGHEELSAEAAGGYAVSHIVDGTMVTSKKLISSTYDERLYGLPIGEVVRLFRIDGCRLCGHDTSTHLMEITDGGLVRIGPSLSELMKRR
;
A
#
# COMPACT_ATOMS: atom_id res chain seq x y z
N ARG A 1 -27.72 -16.17 -4.98
CA ARG A 1 -27.17 -14.80 -5.20
C ARG A 1 -25.69 -14.84 -4.84
N ARG A 2 -24.81 -14.16 -5.58
CA ARG A 2 -23.40 -13.98 -5.20
C ARG A 2 -23.25 -12.63 -4.50
N GLN A 3 -22.48 -12.57 -3.43
CA GLN A 3 -22.22 -11.34 -2.66
C GLN A 3 -20.71 -11.09 -2.65
N THR A 4 -20.31 -9.88 -3.02
CA THR A 4 -18.93 -9.43 -2.88
C THR A 4 -18.78 -8.78 -1.51
N ALA A 5 -17.73 -9.17 -0.78
CA ALA A 5 -17.41 -8.60 0.53
C ALA A 5 -16.03 -7.94 0.49
N LEU A 6 -15.90 -6.79 1.16
CA LEU A 6 -14.63 -6.14 1.44
C LEU A 6 -14.42 -6.14 2.95
N LEU A 7 -13.31 -6.69 3.40
CA LEU A 7 -12.93 -6.74 4.80
C LEU A 7 -11.79 -5.76 5.03
N VAL A 8 -11.90 -4.91 6.04
CA VAL A 8 -10.85 -3.97 6.43
C VAL A 8 -10.29 -4.41 7.76
N SER A 9 -8.98 -4.60 7.79
CA SER A 9 -8.23 -4.93 9.00
C SER A 9 -7.13 -3.91 9.23
N GLN A 10 -6.85 -3.62 10.49
CA GLN A 10 -5.87 -2.61 10.89
C GLN A 10 -4.78 -3.24 11.74
N LYS A 11 -3.53 -3.09 11.32
CA LYS A 11 -2.36 -3.36 12.15
C LYS A 11 -2.24 -2.26 13.22
N ARG A 12 -2.45 -2.62 14.49
CA ARG A 12 -2.31 -1.68 15.64
C ARG A 12 -0.95 -1.77 16.34
N SER A 13 -0.20 -2.85 16.12
CA SER A 13 1.14 -3.05 16.69
C SER A 13 1.92 -4.11 15.88
N GLY A 14 3.21 -3.89 15.62
CA GLY A 14 4.10 -4.90 15.01
C GLY A 14 5.48 -4.33 14.62
N HIS A 15 6.51 -5.18 14.63
CA HIS A 15 7.93 -4.83 14.45
C HIS A 15 8.31 -4.35 13.03
N GLU A 16 7.52 -4.67 11.97
CA GLU A 16 7.81 -4.27 10.59
C GLU A 16 6.66 -3.49 9.93
N GLU A 17 6.93 -2.28 9.43
CA GLU A 17 5.91 -1.34 8.93
C GLU A 17 5.25 -1.77 7.60
N LEU A 18 5.94 -2.59 6.80
CA LEU A 18 5.52 -2.97 5.43
C LEU A 18 4.90 -4.38 5.33
N SER A 19 4.90 -5.15 6.41
CA SER A 19 4.32 -6.50 6.46
C SER A 19 2.83 -6.48 6.81
N ALA A 20 2.04 -7.17 5.98
CA ALA A 20 0.60 -7.37 6.16
C ALA A 20 0.25 -8.40 7.27
N GLU A 21 1.25 -9.15 7.77
CA GLU A 21 1.08 -10.28 8.69
C GLU A 21 0.26 -9.91 9.93
N ALA A 22 0.61 -8.80 10.59
CA ALA A 22 -0.04 -8.33 11.81
C ALA A 22 -1.38 -7.59 11.60
N ALA A 23 -1.86 -7.48 10.35
CA ALA A 23 -3.21 -7.03 10.02
C ALA A 23 -4.15 -8.22 9.72
N GLY A 24 -3.88 -9.41 10.25
CA GLY A 24 -4.62 -10.63 9.89
C GLY A 24 -4.09 -11.31 8.63
N GLY A 25 -2.94 -10.85 8.10
CA GLY A 25 -2.26 -11.47 6.96
C GLY A 25 -1.73 -12.89 7.22
N TYR A 26 -1.75 -13.38 8.46
CA TYR A 26 -1.39 -14.76 8.79
C TYR A 26 -2.54 -15.77 8.57
N ALA A 27 -3.79 -15.32 8.64
CA ALA A 27 -4.96 -16.21 8.58
C ALA A 27 -5.98 -15.78 7.54
N VAL A 28 -6.33 -14.48 7.49
CA VAL A 28 -7.38 -13.96 6.61
C VAL A 28 -6.95 -13.95 5.15
N SER A 29 -5.67 -13.67 4.88
CA SER A 29 -5.08 -13.68 3.53
C SER A 29 -5.25 -15.02 2.80
N HIS A 30 -5.34 -16.13 3.54
CA HIS A 30 -5.54 -17.46 2.97
C HIS A 30 -6.99 -17.77 2.61
N ILE A 31 -7.94 -17.04 3.21
CA ILE A 31 -9.39 -17.25 3.04
C ILE A 31 -9.93 -16.37 1.91
N VAL A 32 -9.42 -15.15 1.77
CA VAL A 32 -9.91 -14.18 0.76
C VAL A 32 -9.37 -14.48 -0.64
N ASP A 33 -10.11 -14.04 -1.66
CA ASP A 33 -9.70 -14.17 -3.06
C ASP A 33 -8.58 -13.19 -3.46
N GLY A 34 -8.48 -12.05 -2.76
CA GLY A 34 -7.46 -11.05 -3.00
C GLY A 34 -7.19 -10.18 -1.77
N THR A 35 -5.98 -9.67 -1.69
CA THR A 35 -5.49 -8.86 -0.57
C THR A 35 -4.88 -7.57 -1.11
N MET A 36 -5.35 -6.44 -0.58
CA MET A 36 -4.81 -5.11 -0.86
C MET A 36 -4.19 -4.55 0.42
N VAL A 37 -3.02 -3.95 0.30
CA VAL A 37 -2.27 -3.40 1.43
C VAL A 37 -2.06 -1.91 1.22
N THR A 38 -2.53 -1.13 2.18
CA THR A 38 -2.23 0.30 2.31
C THR A 38 -1.24 0.49 3.45
N SER A 39 -0.17 1.24 3.22
CA SER A 39 0.79 1.58 4.26
C SER A 39 1.13 3.08 4.21
N LYS A 40 1.75 3.54 5.29
CA LYS A 40 2.37 4.87 5.36
C LYS A 40 3.85 4.68 5.62
N LYS A 41 4.66 5.62 5.16
CA LYS A 41 6.09 5.70 5.48
C LYS A 41 6.41 7.15 5.82
N LEU A 42 7.06 7.37 6.95
CA LEU A 42 7.62 8.67 7.30
C LEU A 42 8.89 8.91 6.46
N ILE A 43 9.01 10.09 5.87
CA ILE A 43 10.25 10.52 5.21
C ILE A 43 11.25 10.90 6.31
N SER A 44 12.21 10.01 6.58
CA SER A 44 13.17 10.17 7.69
C SER A 44 14.61 10.33 7.24
N SER A 45 14.89 10.21 5.93
CA SER A 45 16.23 10.33 5.36
C SER A 45 16.24 11.15 4.09
N THR A 46 17.41 11.70 3.76
CA THR A 46 17.62 12.40 2.48
C THR A 46 17.49 11.48 1.27
N TYR A 47 17.70 10.17 1.45
CA TYR A 47 17.39 9.18 0.41
C TYR A 47 15.88 9.08 0.19
N ASP A 48 15.07 9.10 1.25
CA ASP A 48 13.62 9.11 1.13
C ASP A 48 13.11 10.39 0.47
N GLU A 49 13.67 11.56 0.81
CA GLU A 49 13.30 12.81 0.12
C GLU A 49 13.57 12.71 -1.38
N ARG A 50 14.72 12.13 -1.74
CA ARG A 50 15.07 11.89 -3.14
C ARG A 50 14.14 10.86 -3.76
N LEU A 51 13.79 9.78 -3.10
CA LEU A 51 12.94 8.74 -3.67
C LEU A 51 11.50 9.22 -3.89
N TYR A 52 10.93 9.91 -2.90
CA TYR A 52 9.51 10.26 -2.88
C TYR A 52 9.22 11.71 -3.31
N GLY A 53 10.22 12.58 -3.37
CA GLY A 53 10.04 13.99 -3.73
C GLY A 53 9.28 14.81 -2.68
N LEU A 54 9.25 14.35 -1.44
CA LEU A 54 8.63 15.01 -0.29
C LEU A 54 9.69 15.33 0.76
N PRO A 55 9.58 16.43 1.52
CA PRO A 55 10.57 16.81 2.53
C PRO A 55 10.57 15.87 3.74
N ILE A 56 11.67 15.84 4.49
CA ILE A 56 11.77 15.13 5.77
C ILE A 56 10.66 15.60 6.72
N GLY A 57 10.03 14.64 7.39
CA GLY A 57 8.90 14.86 8.31
C GLY A 57 7.53 14.67 7.65
N GLU A 58 7.46 14.66 6.32
CA GLU A 58 6.22 14.33 5.60
C GLU A 58 5.95 12.82 5.61
N VAL A 59 4.71 12.47 5.29
CA VAL A 59 4.25 11.09 5.21
C VAL A 59 3.82 10.74 3.79
N VAL A 60 4.47 9.75 3.21
CA VAL A 60 4.03 9.15 1.95
C VAL A 60 3.09 7.98 2.23
N ARG A 61 2.01 7.87 1.44
CA ARG A 61 1.07 6.75 1.49
C ARG A 61 1.32 5.84 0.29
N LEU A 62 1.29 4.54 0.55
CA LEU A 62 1.60 3.51 -0.43
C LEU A 62 0.46 2.51 -0.53
N PHE A 63 0.31 1.95 -1.73
CA PHE A 63 -0.68 0.91 -2.04
C PHE A 63 -0.02 -0.21 -2.84
N ARG A 64 -0.35 -1.46 -2.52
CA ARG A 64 -0.02 -2.62 -3.35
C ARG A 64 -1.11 -3.67 -3.28
N ILE A 65 -1.19 -4.50 -4.31
CA ILE A 65 -1.93 -5.76 -4.28
C ILE A 65 -0.95 -6.84 -3.83
N ASP A 66 -1.22 -7.45 -2.68
CA ASP A 66 -0.34 -8.46 -2.08
C ASP A 66 -0.65 -9.85 -2.64
N GLY A 67 -1.89 -10.08 -3.11
CA GLY A 67 -2.26 -11.25 -3.87
C GLY A 67 -3.65 -11.16 -4.51
N CYS A 68 -3.84 -11.89 -5.61
CA CYS A 68 -5.13 -12.09 -6.27
C CYS A 68 -5.14 -13.48 -6.89
N ARG A 69 -6.16 -14.30 -6.54
CA ARG A 69 -6.34 -15.66 -7.08
C ARG A 69 -7.20 -15.70 -8.34
N LEU A 70 -7.85 -14.59 -8.68
CA LEU A 70 -8.84 -14.53 -9.77
C LEU A 70 -8.20 -14.14 -11.11
N CYS A 71 -7.13 -13.34 -11.09
CA CYS A 71 -6.45 -12.86 -12.30
C CYS A 71 -5.01 -12.42 -12.02
N GLY A 72 -4.24 -12.22 -13.10
CA GLY A 72 -2.97 -11.50 -13.03
C GLY A 72 -3.20 -10.06 -12.55
N HIS A 73 -2.32 -9.58 -11.68
CA HIS A 73 -2.41 -8.26 -11.07
C HIS A 73 -1.04 -7.58 -11.02
N ASP A 74 -1.04 -6.25 -10.84
CA ASP A 74 0.19 -5.50 -10.64
C ASP A 74 0.75 -5.75 -9.24
N THR A 75 2.00 -6.20 -9.18
CA THR A 75 2.74 -6.49 -7.95
C THR A 75 3.57 -5.30 -7.47
N SER A 76 3.59 -4.21 -8.24
CA SER A 76 4.34 -3.01 -7.90
C SER A 76 3.72 -2.29 -6.71
N THR A 77 4.55 -1.57 -5.97
CA THR A 77 4.07 -0.63 -4.94
C THR A 77 3.87 0.74 -5.57
N HIS A 78 2.69 1.31 -5.38
CA HIS A 78 2.28 2.60 -5.92
C HIS A 78 2.18 3.67 -4.85
N LEU A 79 2.37 4.92 -5.26
CA LEU A 79 1.93 6.05 -4.47
C LEU A 79 0.41 6.06 -4.36
N MET A 80 -0.09 6.41 -3.19
CA MET A 80 -1.50 6.63 -2.94
C MET A 80 -1.72 8.05 -2.43
N GLU A 81 -2.69 8.75 -2.99
CA GLU A 81 -3.12 10.07 -2.54
C GLU A 81 -4.59 10.00 -2.12
N ILE A 82 -4.94 10.79 -1.11
CA ILE A 82 -6.33 11.06 -0.77
C ILE A 82 -6.57 12.50 -1.20
N THR A 83 -7.45 12.71 -2.18
CA THR A 83 -7.78 14.04 -2.69
C THR A 83 -8.53 14.85 -1.63
N ASP A 84 -8.62 16.16 -1.82
CA ASP A 84 -9.37 17.05 -0.92
C ASP A 84 -10.85 16.63 -0.76
N GLY A 85 -11.42 15.99 -1.78
CA GLY A 85 -12.78 15.42 -1.75
C GLY A 85 -12.88 14.05 -1.06
N GLY A 86 -11.78 13.51 -0.54
CA GLY A 86 -11.72 12.21 0.14
C GLY A 86 -11.61 10.99 -0.79
N LEU A 87 -11.36 11.19 -2.08
CA LEU A 87 -11.20 10.08 -3.03
C LEU A 87 -9.77 9.54 -3.01
N VAL A 88 -9.62 8.23 -3.14
CA VAL A 88 -8.32 7.59 -3.27
C VAL A 88 -7.86 7.63 -4.73
N ARG A 89 -6.64 8.12 -4.97
CA ARG A 89 -5.96 8.10 -6.26
C ARG A 89 -4.70 7.25 -6.17
N ILE A 90 -4.62 6.20 -6.98
CA ILE A 90 -3.41 5.39 -7.13
C ILE A 90 -2.55 6.01 -8.23
N GLY A 91 -1.36 6.45 -7.84
CA GLY A 91 -0.38 7.11 -8.71
C GLY A 91 0.61 6.11 -9.35
N PRO A 92 1.73 6.62 -9.87
CA PRO A 92 2.77 5.77 -10.45
C PRO A 92 3.37 4.82 -9.40
N SER A 93 3.92 3.72 -9.89
CA SER A 93 4.74 2.81 -9.09
C SER A 93 6.05 3.48 -8.65
N LEU A 94 6.63 2.98 -7.56
CA LEU A 94 7.96 3.43 -7.12
C LEU A 94 9.03 3.19 -8.21
N SER A 95 8.89 2.11 -8.98
CA SER A 95 9.75 1.80 -10.12
C SER A 95 9.64 2.84 -11.24
N GLU A 96 8.44 3.33 -11.54
CA GLU A 96 8.24 4.38 -12.54
C GLU A 96 8.76 5.74 -12.06
N LEU A 97 8.62 6.05 -10.77
CA LEU A 97 9.19 7.25 -10.17
C LEU A 97 10.71 7.29 -10.30
N MET A 98 11.38 6.14 -10.08
CA MET A 98 12.83 6.04 -10.25
C MET A 98 13.28 6.20 -11.70
N LYS A 99 12.48 5.76 -12.69
CA LYS A 99 12.83 5.86 -14.12
C LYS A 99 12.63 7.26 -14.72
N ARG A 100 11.78 8.09 -14.11
CA ARG A 100 11.46 9.44 -14.60
C ARG A 100 12.46 10.51 -14.12
N ARG A 101 13.44 10.13 -13.31
CA ARG A 101 14.53 10.98 -12.82
C ARG A 101 15.83 10.59 -13.49
#